data_AF-A0AAN8QCM1-F1
#
_entry.id   AF-A0AAN8QCM1-F1
#
_cell.length_a   1.000
_cell.length_b   1.000
_cell.length_c   1.000
_cell.angle_alpha   90.00
_cell.angle_beta   90.00
_cell.angle_gamma   90.00
#
_symmetry.space_group_name_H-M   'P 1'
#
loop_
_entity.id
_entity.type
_entity.pdbx_description
1 polymer ?
#
loop_
_entity_poly.entity_id
_entity_poly.type
_entity_poly.pdbx_seq_one_letter_code
_entity_poly.pdbx_strand_id
1 'polypeptide(L)'
;MGSLLQMGRCKQALVLCLSASVMSFFIHHYCTTEEDTDKCVPQQIRALPSTSPRQPNCICQGNGVFELKDHLPKDQYDDIVKRRAEEYKKHHIRTSSSLALHAAKRQIYKVTLSVSSGVLAIEALGEGDKEGQGEQEITVQSTSLSDLNNLLGRMTYTSTVYRMRTGDLAHFTFEHHEAVFPIVIQQPSVPVLYDIGNDINSRVTIVTKTFLRYTELQVLISSIRTYYKDIKIIIADDSLEPQKVNGPNIEQYIMPPAQGWFAGRNLAVSQVTTKYFIWVDDDFLFTDKTKIENLVEVMEATPELDVVGGSVAGHGQFYFSLVYEEGNGEDGGCLNRNGAVKYQPVPGFPTCSFTSGVVNLFLGRTDAVLKVGFDPRLKRVAHSEFFMDGLGSLLVASCSHVSIDHQPKIENTKYSSFQNQQSKDIEDKLAHHFFKNHLK
;
A
#
# COMPACT_ATOMS: atom_id res chain seq x y z
N MET A 1 -41.87 4.98 16.32
CA MET A 1 -41.57 3.57 15.98
C MET A 1 -40.12 3.52 15.56
N GLY A 2 -39.26 2.85 16.33
CA GLY A 2 -37.85 2.65 15.97
C GLY A 2 -37.57 1.16 15.87
N SER A 3 -37.11 0.70 14.70
CA SER A 3 -36.67 -0.68 14.53
C SER A 3 -35.19 -0.77 14.88
N LEU A 4 -34.85 -1.42 15.99
CA LEU A 4 -33.47 -1.86 16.20
C LEU A 4 -33.19 -3.00 15.22
N LEU A 5 -32.19 -2.82 14.36
CA LEU A 5 -31.61 -3.91 13.58
C LEU A 5 -30.97 -4.92 14.55
N GLN A 6 -31.63 -6.06 14.71
CA GLN A 6 -31.22 -7.12 15.62
C GLN A 6 -30.01 -7.87 15.02
N MET A 7 -28.80 -7.36 15.27
CA MET A 7 -27.56 -8.00 14.82
C MET A 7 -27.46 -9.43 15.40
N GLY A 8 -27.56 -10.43 14.52
CA GLY A 8 -27.39 -11.83 14.89
C GLY A 8 -25.99 -12.09 15.44
N ARG A 9 -25.89 -12.94 16.47
CA ARG A 9 -24.62 -13.37 17.08
C ARG A 9 -23.84 -14.30 16.14
N CYS A 10 -23.24 -13.75 15.11
CA CYS A 10 -22.31 -14.48 14.25
C CYS A 10 -21.03 -14.80 15.01
N LYS A 11 -20.73 -16.09 15.25
CA LYS A 11 -19.42 -16.51 15.75
C LYS A 11 -18.39 -16.26 14.64
N GLN A 12 -17.49 -15.30 14.85
CA GLN A 12 -16.41 -15.02 13.91
C GLN A 12 -15.34 -16.10 14.03
N ALA A 13 -15.34 -17.06 13.09
CA ALA A 13 -14.19 -17.94 12.89
C ALA A 13 -13.08 -17.14 12.18
N LEU A 14 -11.97 -16.93 12.88
CA LEU A 14 -10.77 -16.38 12.27
C LEU A 14 -10.07 -17.53 11.53
N VAL A 15 -9.75 -17.37 10.24
CA VAL A 15 -9.08 -18.42 9.46
C VAL A 15 -7.78 -17.88 8.89
N LEU A 16 -6.67 -18.34 9.46
CA LEU A 16 -5.42 -17.58 9.49
C LEU A 16 -4.31 -18.26 8.66
N CYS A 17 -4.13 -17.80 7.42
CA CYS A 17 -3.20 -18.33 6.42
C CYS A 17 -1.71 -18.09 6.77
N LEU A 18 -0.80 -19.03 6.41
CA LEU A 18 0.63 -18.95 6.77
C LEU A 18 1.63 -19.49 5.74
N SER A 19 2.72 -18.75 5.51
CA SER A 19 3.69 -18.85 4.42
C SER A 19 4.60 -20.12 4.22
N ALA A 20 4.67 -20.79 3.05
CA ALA A 20 5.85 -21.54 2.54
C ALA A 20 5.75 -21.92 1.03
N SER A 21 6.78 -21.66 0.19
CA SER A 21 6.80 -22.05 -1.26
C SER A 21 8.06 -22.82 -1.68
N VAL A 22 7.99 -23.50 -2.83
CA VAL A 22 8.96 -24.53 -3.27
C VAL A 22 10.18 -23.93 -3.98
N MET A 23 11.38 -24.45 -3.64
CA MET A 23 12.50 -24.53 -4.56
C MET A 23 12.97 -25.98 -4.68
N SER A 24 12.93 -26.53 -5.90
CA SER A 24 13.62 -27.78 -6.26
C SER A 24 14.65 -27.45 -7.33
N PHE A 25 15.88 -27.90 -7.18
CA PHE A 25 16.54 -28.81 -8.14
C PHE A 25 17.93 -29.24 -7.63
N PHE A 26 18.35 -30.40 -8.12
CA PHE A 26 19.55 -31.15 -7.77
C PHE A 26 20.87 -30.36 -7.70
N ILE A 27 21.68 -30.69 -6.69
CA ILE A 27 23.15 -30.61 -6.76
C ILE A 27 23.66 -32.06 -6.66
N HIS A 28 24.66 -32.57 -7.37
CA HIS A 28 25.41 -32.26 -8.60
C HIS A 28 26.61 -33.24 -8.51
N HIS A 29 26.98 -33.95 -9.57
CA HIS A 29 28.26 -34.69 -9.54
C HIS A 29 28.93 -34.74 -10.91
N TYR A 30 30.19 -34.28 -10.90
CA TYR A 30 31.21 -34.29 -11.95
C TYR A 30 30.95 -33.57 -13.27
N CYS A 31 31.66 -32.45 -13.42
CA CYS A 31 32.09 -31.92 -14.71
C CYS A 31 33.23 -32.77 -15.29
N THR A 32 33.30 -32.83 -16.63
CA THR A 32 34.52 -33.06 -17.40
C THR A 32 34.47 -32.19 -18.65
N THR A 33 35.50 -31.35 -18.87
CA THR A 33 36.11 -30.93 -20.17
C THR A 33 35.20 -30.70 -21.41
N GLU A 34 35.30 -29.62 -22.18
CA GLU A 34 36.20 -28.45 -22.17
C GLU A 34 35.67 -27.37 -23.17
N GLU A 35 36.38 -26.23 -23.29
CA GLU A 35 36.22 -25.16 -24.31
C GLU A 35 34.99 -24.19 -24.26
N ASP A 36 35.27 -22.94 -24.66
CA ASP A 36 34.39 -21.79 -24.95
C ASP A 36 33.21 -21.41 -24.03
N THR A 37 33.53 -20.68 -22.96
CA THR A 37 32.67 -19.58 -22.47
C THR A 37 33.49 -18.32 -22.14
N ASP A 38 33.61 -17.38 -23.08
CA ASP A 38 34.01 -16.00 -22.81
C ASP A 38 32.82 -15.05 -23.03
N LYS A 39 32.78 -13.92 -22.29
CA LYS A 39 31.73 -12.89 -22.26
C LYS A 39 30.36 -13.32 -21.70
N CYS A 40 30.31 -13.54 -20.38
CA CYS A 40 29.10 -13.21 -19.61
C CYS A 40 29.46 -12.69 -18.21
N VAL A 41 29.23 -11.40 -17.95
CA VAL A 41 29.51 -10.75 -16.65
C VAL A 41 28.19 -10.50 -15.91
N PRO A 42 27.87 -11.23 -14.82
CA PRO A 42 26.63 -11.02 -14.08
C PRO A 42 26.73 -9.78 -13.17
N GLN A 43 25.73 -8.89 -13.25
CA GLN A 43 25.52 -7.89 -12.20
C GLN A 43 24.93 -8.56 -10.95
N GLN A 44 25.46 -8.23 -9.77
CA GLN A 44 24.91 -8.74 -8.51
C GLN A 44 23.56 -8.08 -8.19
N ILE A 45 22.51 -8.90 -8.11
CA ILE A 45 21.20 -8.52 -7.55
C ILE A 45 21.06 -9.27 -6.21
N ARG A 46 20.87 -8.54 -5.11
CA ARG A 46 20.53 -9.13 -3.81
C ARG A 46 19.05 -9.54 -3.80
N ALA A 47 18.77 -10.78 -3.42
CA ALA A 47 17.41 -11.31 -3.30
C ALA A 47 16.83 -11.13 -1.89
N LEU A 48 15.49 -11.20 -1.79
CA LEU A 48 14.73 -11.26 -0.53
C LEU A 48 14.05 -12.65 -0.38
N PRO A 49 13.76 -13.15 0.84
CA PRO A 49 13.15 -14.48 1.07
C PRO A 49 11.65 -14.56 0.69
N SER A 50 11.08 -15.78 0.53
CA SER A 50 9.74 -15.99 -0.08
C SER A 50 8.88 -17.16 0.49
N THR A 51 7.54 -17.05 0.45
CA THR A 51 6.56 -18.05 0.98
C THR A 51 5.09 -17.98 0.38
N SER A 52 4.42 -19.08 -0.13
CA SER A 52 3.00 -19.21 -0.70
C SER A 52 2.64 -20.68 -1.18
N PRO A 53 1.41 -21.34 -1.27
CA PRO A 53 -0.06 -20.99 -1.19
C PRO A 53 -1.03 -21.93 -0.31
N ARG A 54 -2.29 -21.53 0.08
CA ARG A 54 -3.32 -22.26 0.95
C ARG A 54 -4.72 -22.45 0.28
N GLN A 55 -5.57 -23.29 0.91
CA GLN A 55 -7.07 -23.32 0.88
C GLN A 55 -7.80 -23.74 -0.42
N PRO A 56 -8.96 -24.45 -0.31
CA PRO A 56 -10.32 -23.86 -0.49
C PRO A 56 -11.46 -24.55 0.33
N ASN A 57 -12.78 -24.29 0.28
CA ASN A 57 -13.67 -23.09 0.16
C ASN A 57 -15.17 -23.49 0.43
N CYS A 58 -16.09 -22.54 0.67
CA CYS A 58 -17.52 -22.77 1.02
C CYS A 58 -18.54 -22.01 0.12
N ILE A 59 -19.86 -22.29 0.24
CA ILE A 59 -20.96 -21.78 -0.63
C ILE A 59 -22.18 -21.29 0.21
N CYS A 60 -22.92 -20.27 -0.26
CA CYS A 60 -24.09 -19.66 0.39
C CYS A 60 -25.43 -19.92 -0.35
N GLN A 61 -26.57 -19.98 0.35
CA GLN A 61 -27.92 -20.06 -0.21
C GLN A 61 -28.99 -19.37 0.66
N GLY A 62 -30.08 -18.88 0.04
CA GLY A 62 -31.28 -18.37 0.72
C GLY A 62 -32.18 -17.54 -0.20
N ASN A 63 -33.51 -17.55 0.03
CA ASN A 63 -34.43 -16.66 -0.69
C ASN A 63 -34.23 -15.21 -0.20
N GLY A 64 -33.89 -14.31 -1.13
CA GLY A 64 -33.43 -12.95 -0.82
C GLY A 64 -31.93 -12.72 -1.07
N VAL A 65 -31.19 -13.71 -1.60
CA VAL A 65 -29.88 -13.47 -2.23
C VAL A 65 -30.08 -12.66 -3.51
N PHE A 66 -29.51 -11.46 -3.54
CA PHE A 66 -29.36 -10.68 -4.78
C PHE A 66 -28.08 -11.12 -5.49
N GLU A 67 -28.20 -11.62 -6.71
CA GLU A 67 -27.03 -11.89 -7.56
C GLU A 67 -26.47 -10.56 -8.11
N LEU A 68 -25.56 -9.95 -7.35
CA LEU A 68 -24.97 -8.62 -7.62
C LEU A 68 -24.35 -8.46 -9.02
N LYS A 69 -24.03 -9.57 -9.70
CA LYS A 69 -23.64 -9.61 -11.12
C LYS A 69 -24.65 -8.92 -12.04
N ASP A 70 -25.94 -9.01 -11.74
CA ASP A 70 -27.04 -8.54 -12.60
C ASP A 70 -27.24 -7.02 -12.53
N HIS A 71 -26.39 -6.30 -11.80
CA HIS A 71 -26.43 -4.84 -11.63
C HIS A 71 -25.14 -4.15 -12.12
N LEU A 72 -24.23 -4.89 -12.76
CA LEU A 72 -23.03 -4.34 -13.41
C LEU A 72 -23.34 -3.86 -14.84
N PRO A 73 -22.61 -2.85 -15.37
CA PRO A 73 -22.75 -2.42 -16.77
C PRO A 73 -22.45 -3.57 -17.73
N LYS A 74 -23.40 -3.90 -18.61
CA LYS A 74 -23.31 -5.08 -19.51
C LYS A 74 -22.16 -4.96 -20.53
N ASP A 75 -21.80 -3.73 -20.88
CA ASP A 75 -20.67 -3.36 -21.73
C ASP A 75 -19.29 -3.59 -21.07
N GLN A 76 -19.25 -3.77 -19.74
CA GLN A 76 -18.00 -3.93 -18.98
C GLN A 76 -18.00 -5.20 -18.10
N TYR A 77 -19.07 -5.98 -18.13
CA TYR A 77 -19.29 -7.10 -17.22
C TYR A 77 -18.13 -8.10 -17.24
N ASP A 78 -17.78 -8.62 -18.42
CA ASP A 78 -16.77 -9.65 -18.56
C ASP A 78 -15.37 -9.14 -18.19
N ASP A 79 -15.02 -7.90 -18.55
CA ASP A 79 -13.74 -7.29 -18.20
C ASP A 79 -13.64 -6.95 -16.70
N ILE A 80 -14.72 -6.48 -16.07
CA ILE A 80 -14.77 -6.25 -14.61
C ILE A 80 -14.67 -7.59 -13.87
N VAL A 81 -15.45 -8.61 -14.26
CA VAL A 81 -15.44 -9.92 -13.60
C VAL A 81 -14.10 -10.62 -13.80
N LYS A 82 -13.54 -10.60 -15.01
CA LYS A 82 -12.22 -11.17 -15.31
C LYS A 82 -11.11 -10.44 -14.54
N ARG A 83 -11.07 -9.10 -14.58
CA ARG A 83 -10.10 -8.29 -13.83
C ARG A 83 -10.20 -8.56 -12.32
N ARG A 84 -11.40 -8.53 -11.74
CA ARG A 84 -11.60 -8.82 -10.30
C ARG A 84 -11.27 -10.27 -9.95
N ALA A 85 -11.55 -11.24 -10.81
CA ALA A 85 -11.14 -12.63 -10.62
C ALA A 85 -9.61 -12.80 -10.69
N GLU A 86 -8.93 -12.10 -11.61
CA GLU A 86 -7.46 -12.11 -11.69
C GLU A 86 -6.79 -11.38 -10.52
N GLU A 87 -7.32 -10.21 -10.10
CA GLU A 87 -6.88 -9.49 -8.90
C GLU A 87 -7.08 -10.34 -7.64
N TYR A 88 -8.27 -10.92 -7.45
CA TYR A 88 -8.58 -11.78 -6.31
C TYR A 88 -7.74 -13.05 -6.32
N LYS A 89 -7.50 -13.67 -7.49
CA LYS A 89 -6.60 -14.82 -7.63
C LYS A 89 -5.14 -14.45 -7.35
N LYS A 90 -4.65 -13.30 -7.83
CA LYS A 90 -3.32 -12.76 -7.49
C LYS A 90 -3.20 -12.49 -5.98
N HIS A 91 -4.21 -11.90 -5.36
CA HIS A 91 -4.28 -11.68 -3.92
C HIS A 91 -4.28 -13.01 -3.14
N HIS A 92 -5.14 -13.96 -3.50
CA HIS A 92 -5.28 -15.25 -2.82
C HIS A 92 -4.04 -16.15 -2.98
N ILE A 93 -3.29 -16.02 -4.09
CA ILE A 93 -1.96 -16.63 -4.25
C ILE A 93 -0.91 -15.92 -3.38
N ARG A 94 -0.98 -14.59 -3.23
CA ARG A 94 -0.05 -13.80 -2.38
C ARG A 94 -0.23 -14.00 -0.87
N THR A 95 -1.38 -14.47 -0.37
CA THR A 95 -1.75 -14.37 1.06
C THR A 95 -1.87 -15.69 1.84
N SER A 96 -1.43 -16.83 1.28
CA SER A 96 -1.90 -18.16 1.70
C SER A 96 -0.71 -19.15 1.90
N SER A 97 -0.60 -20.03 2.93
CA SER A 97 0.01 -21.41 2.80
C SER A 97 -0.36 -22.58 3.73
N SER A 98 -0.40 -23.75 3.12
CA SER A 98 -0.76 -25.05 3.69
C SER A 98 0.40 -25.70 4.44
N LEU A 99 0.09 -26.27 5.60
CA LEU A 99 1.00 -27.10 6.38
C LEU A 99 1.04 -28.51 5.77
N ALA A 100 2.23 -29.07 5.55
CA ALA A 100 2.43 -30.40 4.97
C ALA A 100 3.69 -31.08 5.51
N LEU A 101 3.61 -32.40 5.72
CA LEU A 101 4.71 -33.26 6.12
C LEU A 101 5.39 -33.90 4.90
N HIS A 102 6.71 -33.85 4.85
CA HIS A 102 7.53 -34.58 3.88
C HIS A 102 8.39 -35.60 4.62
N ALA A 103 7.98 -36.88 4.59
CA ALA A 103 8.63 -37.96 5.32
C ALA A 103 8.73 -39.24 4.48
N ALA A 104 9.71 -40.09 4.79
CA ALA A 104 9.83 -41.43 4.20
C ALA A 104 8.64 -42.34 4.57
N LYS A 105 8.55 -43.53 3.98
CA LYS A 105 7.45 -44.46 4.28
C LYS A 105 7.41 -44.83 5.77
N ARG A 106 6.24 -44.70 6.39
CA ARG A 106 5.92 -45.17 7.76
C ARG A 106 4.75 -46.14 7.72
N GLN A 107 4.47 -46.81 8.85
CA GLN A 107 3.23 -47.56 9.05
C GLN A 107 2.08 -46.64 9.49
N ILE A 108 2.38 -45.71 10.39
CA ILE A 108 1.50 -44.62 10.84
C ILE A 108 2.34 -43.34 10.84
N TYR A 109 1.79 -42.26 10.34
CA TYR A 109 2.29 -40.90 10.54
C TYR A 109 1.46 -40.26 11.64
N LYS A 110 2.10 -39.77 12.71
CA LYS A 110 1.46 -39.03 13.80
C LYS A 110 2.14 -37.67 13.97
N VAL A 111 1.33 -36.62 13.96
CA VAL A 111 1.75 -35.21 14.07
C VAL A 111 0.95 -34.54 15.18
N THR A 112 1.60 -33.65 15.93
CA THR A 112 0.97 -32.79 16.92
C THR A 112 1.29 -31.33 16.60
N LEU A 113 0.30 -30.43 16.73
CA LEU A 113 0.51 -28.98 16.66
C LEU A 113 -0.08 -28.35 17.93
N SER A 114 0.67 -27.48 18.61
CA SER A 114 0.17 -26.70 19.76
C SER A 114 0.43 -25.19 19.63
N VAL A 115 -0.41 -24.39 20.30
CA VAL A 115 -0.46 -22.91 20.24
C VAL A 115 -0.82 -22.29 21.61
N SER A 116 -0.48 -21.03 21.85
CA SER A 116 -0.67 -20.38 23.17
C SER A 116 -1.93 -19.52 23.30
N SER A 117 -2.37 -18.88 22.21
CA SER A 117 -3.30 -17.74 22.23
C SER A 117 -4.57 -17.96 21.38
N GLY A 118 -4.79 -19.20 20.95
CA GLY A 118 -5.94 -19.63 20.17
C GLY A 118 -6.25 -21.11 20.29
N VAL A 119 -7.10 -21.60 19.39
CA VAL A 119 -7.49 -23.01 19.31
C VAL A 119 -7.41 -23.53 17.88
N LEU A 120 -7.18 -24.84 17.74
CA LEU A 120 -6.92 -25.54 16.49
C LEU A 120 -8.08 -26.47 16.12
N ALA A 121 -8.46 -26.51 14.85
CA ALA A 121 -9.49 -27.41 14.32
C ALA A 121 -9.17 -27.85 12.88
N ILE A 122 -9.86 -28.88 12.37
CA ILE A 122 -9.73 -29.31 10.96
C ILE A 122 -11.13 -29.48 10.35
N GLU A 123 -11.44 -28.70 9.32
CA GLU A 123 -12.71 -28.79 8.61
C GLU A 123 -12.77 -30.09 7.77
N ALA A 124 -13.71 -30.97 8.11
CA ALA A 124 -13.58 -32.40 7.85
C ALA A 124 -14.28 -32.90 6.57
N LEU A 125 -13.48 -33.39 5.62
CA LEU A 125 -13.83 -34.45 4.66
C LEU A 125 -12.56 -35.25 4.35
N GLY A 126 -12.38 -36.39 5.02
CA GLY A 126 -11.19 -37.25 4.88
C GLY A 126 -10.97 -38.15 6.11
N GLU A 127 -10.49 -39.37 5.85
CA GLU A 127 -10.19 -40.41 6.84
C GLU A 127 -8.86 -40.14 7.58
N GLY A 128 -8.78 -40.59 8.85
CA GLY A 128 -7.66 -40.35 9.77
C GLY A 128 -8.13 -39.80 11.11
N ASP A 129 -7.51 -40.24 12.20
CA ASP A 129 -7.93 -39.89 13.57
C ASP A 129 -7.42 -38.50 13.97
N LYS A 130 -8.22 -37.82 14.80
CA LYS A 130 -8.03 -36.41 15.18
C LYS A 130 -8.40 -36.23 16.65
N GLU A 131 -7.42 -35.92 17.49
CA GLU A 131 -7.55 -35.67 18.93
C GLU A 131 -7.31 -34.17 19.20
N GLY A 132 -8.00 -33.54 20.15
CA GLY A 132 -7.84 -32.10 20.46
C GLY A 132 -8.57 -31.11 19.52
N GLN A 133 -9.71 -31.50 18.94
CA GLN A 133 -10.50 -30.61 18.07
C GLN A 133 -11.12 -29.44 18.87
N GLY A 134 -10.66 -28.22 18.60
CA GLY A 134 -11.09 -27.00 19.30
C GLY A 134 -10.27 -26.67 20.55
N GLU A 135 -9.12 -27.30 20.74
CA GLU A 135 -8.22 -27.10 21.89
C GLU A 135 -6.92 -26.37 21.47
N GLN A 136 -6.06 -26.05 22.45
CA GLN A 136 -4.75 -25.42 22.21
C GLN A 136 -3.72 -26.39 21.58
N GLU A 137 -3.95 -27.70 21.68
CA GLU A 137 -3.15 -28.74 21.04
C GLU A 137 -4.06 -29.64 20.23
N ILE A 138 -3.63 -30.01 19.02
CA ILE A 138 -4.31 -30.95 18.15
C ILE A 138 -3.34 -32.03 17.67
N THR A 139 -3.79 -33.27 17.68
CA THR A 139 -3.02 -34.43 17.24
C THR A 139 -3.75 -35.10 16.07
N VAL A 140 -3.00 -35.41 15.01
CA VAL A 140 -3.53 -35.96 13.76
C VAL A 140 -2.71 -37.19 13.38
N GLN A 141 -3.39 -38.29 13.02
CA GLN A 141 -2.70 -39.50 12.55
C GLN A 141 -3.38 -40.16 11.35
N SER A 142 -2.56 -40.75 10.47
CA SER A 142 -3.01 -41.55 9.33
C SER A 142 -1.95 -42.55 8.89
N THR A 143 -2.36 -43.66 8.29
CA THR A 143 -1.47 -44.61 7.59
C THR A 143 -1.00 -44.08 6.22
N SER A 144 -1.66 -43.03 5.71
CA SER A 144 -1.38 -42.40 4.42
C SER A 144 -0.82 -40.99 4.61
N LEU A 145 0.39 -40.74 4.07
CA LEU A 145 1.01 -39.41 4.07
C LEU A 145 0.19 -38.39 3.25
N SER A 146 -0.48 -38.85 2.19
CA SER A 146 -1.36 -38.00 1.38
C SER A 146 -2.53 -37.50 2.20
N ASP A 147 -3.14 -38.37 3.01
CA ASP A 147 -4.34 -38.02 3.77
C ASP A 147 -4.02 -37.24 5.04
N LEU A 148 -2.87 -37.51 5.68
CA LEU A 148 -2.33 -36.60 6.69
C LEU A 148 -2.13 -35.19 6.11
N ASN A 149 -1.52 -35.05 4.94
CA ASN A 149 -1.29 -33.75 4.32
C ASN A 149 -2.60 -33.07 3.86
N ASN A 150 -3.60 -33.85 3.41
CA ASN A 150 -4.96 -33.35 3.14
C ASN A 150 -5.64 -32.79 4.40
N LEU A 151 -5.38 -33.38 5.58
CA LEU A 151 -5.90 -32.90 6.86
C LEU A 151 -5.14 -31.66 7.37
N LEU A 152 -3.80 -31.68 7.33
CA LEU A 152 -2.95 -30.54 7.74
C LEU A 152 -3.20 -29.30 6.87
N GLY A 153 -3.40 -29.47 5.56
CA GLY A 153 -3.74 -28.39 4.63
C GLY A 153 -5.09 -27.70 4.89
N ARG A 154 -5.97 -28.31 5.71
CA ARG A 154 -7.28 -27.79 6.13
C ARG A 154 -7.34 -27.40 7.61
N MET A 155 -6.19 -27.34 8.29
CA MET A 155 -6.13 -26.93 9.68
C MET A 155 -6.43 -25.43 9.80
N THR A 156 -7.33 -25.09 10.72
CA THR A 156 -7.71 -23.72 11.05
C THR A 156 -7.24 -23.37 12.46
N TYR A 157 -6.79 -22.13 12.63
CA TYR A 157 -6.45 -21.53 13.92
C TYR A 157 -7.40 -20.37 14.17
N THR A 158 -8.10 -20.36 15.30
CA THR A 158 -8.93 -19.24 15.76
C THR A 158 -8.32 -18.66 17.04
N SER A 159 -7.93 -17.38 17.02
CA SER A 159 -7.46 -16.68 18.23
C SER A 159 -8.57 -16.60 19.27
N THR A 160 -8.24 -16.89 20.54
CA THR A 160 -9.14 -16.68 21.69
C THR A 160 -8.92 -15.31 22.33
N VAL A 161 -7.86 -14.60 21.95
CA VAL A 161 -7.49 -13.27 22.44
C VAL A 161 -7.80 -12.20 21.39
N TYR A 162 -8.67 -11.23 21.75
CA TYR A 162 -8.90 -10.05 20.92
C TYR A 162 -7.81 -8.99 21.17
N ARG A 163 -6.73 -9.06 20.38
CA ARG A 163 -5.69 -8.02 20.31
C ARG A 163 -5.30 -7.79 18.85
N MET A 164 -5.18 -6.53 18.46
CA MET A 164 -4.73 -6.13 17.13
C MET A 164 -3.20 -6.15 17.05
N ARG A 165 -2.66 -6.56 15.90
CA ARG A 165 -1.21 -6.62 15.62
C ARG A 165 -0.43 -7.40 16.68
N THR A 166 -0.92 -8.59 17.03
CA THR A 166 -0.22 -9.51 17.93
C THR A 166 0.11 -10.82 17.21
N GLY A 167 0.70 -11.78 17.90
CA GLY A 167 1.02 -13.06 17.30
C GLY A 167 1.07 -14.19 18.32
N ASP A 168 1.08 -15.41 17.80
CA ASP A 168 1.22 -16.67 18.54
C ASP A 168 2.40 -17.46 17.97
N LEU A 169 2.90 -18.44 18.71
CA LEU A 169 3.87 -19.41 18.19
C LEU A 169 3.20 -20.77 18.09
N ALA A 170 3.33 -21.40 16.94
CA ALA A 170 2.80 -22.73 16.67
C ALA A 170 3.94 -23.75 16.67
N HIS A 171 3.83 -24.78 17.49
CA HIS A 171 4.84 -25.80 17.72
C HIS A 171 4.43 -27.10 17.02
N PHE A 172 5.02 -27.39 15.86
CA PHE A 172 4.69 -28.55 15.03
C PHE A 172 5.67 -29.69 15.26
N THR A 173 5.19 -30.81 15.79
CA THR A 173 6.02 -31.94 16.22
C THR A 173 5.74 -33.20 15.40
N PHE A 174 6.80 -33.81 14.89
CA PHE A 174 6.80 -35.11 14.21
C PHE A 174 7.99 -35.98 14.65
N GLU A 175 7.69 -37.13 15.26
CA GLU A 175 8.66 -38.07 15.86
C GLU A 175 9.56 -37.41 16.92
N HIS A 176 10.73 -36.92 16.54
CA HIS A 176 11.70 -36.23 17.39
C HIS A 176 12.08 -34.84 16.87
N HIS A 177 11.34 -34.35 15.86
CA HIS A 177 11.58 -33.07 15.21
C HIS A 177 10.47 -32.09 15.57
N GLU A 178 10.85 -30.85 15.86
CA GLU A 178 9.95 -29.72 16.09
C GLU A 178 10.23 -28.64 15.03
N ALA A 179 9.17 -28.02 14.52
CA ALA A 179 9.23 -26.81 13.72
C ALA A 179 8.32 -25.75 14.36
N VAL A 180 8.91 -24.62 14.77
CA VAL A 180 8.18 -23.50 15.38
C VAL A 180 7.98 -22.40 14.34
N PHE A 181 6.75 -21.92 14.18
CA PHE A 181 6.44 -20.82 13.26
C PHE A 181 5.46 -19.80 13.86
N PRO A 182 5.58 -18.50 13.52
CA PRO A 182 4.70 -17.46 14.03
C PRO A 182 3.35 -17.47 13.33
N ILE A 183 2.27 -17.23 14.09
CA ILE A 183 0.92 -16.94 13.59
C ILE A 183 0.66 -15.44 13.78
N VAL A 184 0.35 -14.70 12.71
CA VAL A 184 0.09 -13.24 12.79
C VAL A 184 -1.39 -12.95 13.08
N ILE A 185 -1.71 -12.61 14.32
CA ILE A 185 -3.08 -12.29 14.74
C ILE A 185 -3.42 -10.84 14.34
N GLN A 186 -4.13 -10.73 13.22
CA GLN A 186 -4.64 -9.47 12.67
C GLN A 186 -6.10 -9.61 12.25
N GLN A 187 -6.90 -8.56 12.48
CA GLN A 187 -8.24 -8.44 11.92
C GLN A 187 -8.13 -8.06 10.43
N PRO A 188 -8.85 -8.74 9.52
CA PRO A 188 -8.94 -8.31 8.12
C PRO A 188 -9.50 -6.89 8.02
N SER A 189 -8.88 -6.05 7.17
CA SER A 189 -9.38 -4.73 6.86
C SER A 189 -10.64 -4.81 5.97
N VAL A 190 -11.58 -3.89 6.19
CA VAL A 190 -12.67 -3.67 5.22
C VAL A 190 -12.05 -3.06 3.96
N PRO A 191 -12.28 -3.62 2.76
CA PRO A 191 -11.70 -3.08 1.53
C PRO A 191 -12.33 -1.73 1.19
N VAL A 192 -11.50 -0.73 0.91
CA VAL A 192 -11.97 0.54 0.35
C VAL A 192 -12.16 0.34 -1.15
N LEU A 193 -13.41 0.42 -1.60
CA LEU A 193 -13.79 0.28 -3.00
C LEU A 193 -14.29 1.63 -3.52
N TYR A 194 -13.93 1.94 -4.76
CA TYR A 194 -14.35 3.14 -5.47
C TYR A 194 -15.09 2.74 -6.74
N ASP A 195 -16.19 3.43 -7.03
CA ASP A 195 -16.61 3.60 -8.42
C ASP A 195 -15.61 4.57 -9.07
N ILE A 196 -15.05 4.16 -10.22
CA ILE A 196 -14.02 4.90 -10.94
C ILE A 196 -14.57 5.52 -12.24
N GLY A 197 -15.81 5.22 -12.63
CA GLY A 197 -16.39 5.66 -13.91
C GLY A 197 -15.51 5.36 -15.13
N ASN A 198 -15.78 6.07 -16.23
CA ASN A 198 -15.12 5.85 -17.52
C ASN A 198 -14.12 6.94 -17.92
N ASP A 199 -14.17 8.12 -17.30
CA ASP A 199 -13.37 9.29 -17.67
C ASP A 199 -12.40 9.73 -16.56
N ILE A 200 -11.51 10.67 -16.87
CA ILE A 200 -10.46 11.11 -15.93
C ILE A 200 -11.02 11.93 -14.74
N ASN A 201 -12.16 12.61 -14.93
CA ASN A 201 -12.77 13.48 -13.92
C ASN A 201 -13.46 12.67 -12.82
N SER A 202 -13.98 11.47 -13.13
CA SER A 202 -14.48 10.51 -12.13
C SER A 202 -13.35 9.79 -11.37
N ARG A 203 -12.11 9.84 -11.88
CA ARG A 203 -10.95 9.09 -11.33
C ARG A 203 -10.03 9.95 -10.49
N VAL A 204 -9.85 11.22 -10.86
CA VAL A 204 -8.83 12.11 -10.29
C VAL A 204 -9.43 13.48 -9.96
N THR A 205 -9.17 13.93 -8.74
CA THR A 205 -9.31 15.33 -8.34
C THR A 205 -7.94 16.00 -8.35
N ILE A 206 -7.83 17.21 -8.91
CA ILE A 206 -6.62 18.02 -8.75
C ILE A 206 -6.71 18.72 -7.39
N VAL A 207 -5.68 18.57 -6.55
CA VAL A 207 -5.56 19.26 -5.26
C VAL A 207 -4.37 20.19 -5.27
N THR A 208 -4.56 21.39 -4.74
CA THR A 208 -3.49 22.39 -4.58
C THR A 208 -3.72 23.20 -3.30
N LYS A 209 -2.71 23.99 -2.93
CA LYS A 209 -2.78 24.89 -1.78
C LYS A 209 -2.05 26.19 -2.10
N THR A 210 -2.74 27.31 -1.91
CA THR A 210 -2.17 28.65 -2.11
C THR A 210 -1.88 29.38 -0.79
N PHE A 211 -1.09 30.44 -0.90
CA PHE A 211 -0.89 31.46 0.12
C PHE A 211 -0.42 32.75 -0.55
N LEU A 212 -1.27 33.78 -0.63
CA LEU A 212 -0.93 35.09 -1.20
C LEU A 212 -0.48 35.08 -2.69
N ARG A 213 -0.72 33.99 -3.43
CA ARG A 213 -0.24 33.74 -4.81
C ARG A 213 -1.39 33.54 -5.81
N TYR A 214 -2.37 34.45 -5.78
CA TYR A 214 -3.56 34.36 -6.63
C TYR A 214 -3.24 34.52 -8.12
N THR A 215 -2.20 35.28 -8.50
CA THR A 215 -1.79 35.42 -9.89
C THR A 215 -1.32 34.08 -10.45
N GLU A 216 -0.44 33.41 -9.71
CA GLU A 216 0.14 32.12 -10.04
C GLU A 216 -0.94 31.03 -10.08
N LEU A 217 -1.83 31.02 -9.08
CA LEU A 217 -2.97 30.11 -8.99
C LEU A 217 -3.93 30.25 -10.20
N GLN A 218 -4.18 31.48 -10.68
CA GLN A 218 -5.05 31.69 -11.86
C GLN A 218 -4.38 31.20 -13.15
N VAL A 219 -3.05 31.30 -13.28
CA VAL A 219 -2.30 30.71 -14.39
C VAL A 219 -2.33 29.18 -14.31
N LEU A 220 -2.16 28.59 -13.12
CA LEU A 220 -2.32 27.16 -12.89
C LEU A 220 -3.72 26.70 -13.33
N ILE A 221 -4.79 27.32 -12.82
CA ILE A 221 -6.18 26.99 -13.18
C ILE A 221 -6.42 27.12 -14.70
N SER A 222 -5.90 28.17 -15.33
CA SER A 222 -6.03 28.38 -16.78
C SER A 222 -5.31 27.29 -17.59
N SER A 223 -4.11 26.89 -17.16
CA SER A 223 -3.37 25.79 -17.80
C SER A 223 -4.06 24.44 -17.60
N ILE A 224 -4.57 24.15 -16.40
CA ILE A 224 -5.42 22.97 -16.14
C ILE A 224 -6.60 22.95 -17.11
N ARG A 225 -7.37 24.04 -17.16
CA ARG A 225 -8.60 24.13 -17.99
C ARG A 225 -8.34 24.09 -19.50
N THR A 226 -7.09 24.25 -19.94
CA THR A 226 -6.68 24.06 -21.33
C THR A 226 -6.67 22.58 -21.73
N TYR A 227 -6.27 21.67 -20.82
CA TYR A 227 -6.18 20.22 -21.08
C TYR A 227 -7.32 19.42 -20.43
N TYR A 228 -7.78 19.85 -19.25
CA TYR A 228 -8.80 19.20 -18.42
C TYR A 228 -9.90 20.21 -18.07
N LYS A 229 -10.87 20.36 -18.98
CA LYS A 229 -11.92 21.39 -18.88
C LYS A 229 -12.82 21.21 -17.66
N ASP A 230 -13.18 19.98 -17.33
CA ASP A 230 -14.22 19.68 -16.35
C ASP A 230 -13.70 19.03 -15.06
N ILE A 231 -12.39 18.73 -14.97
CA ILE A 231 -11.81 18.04 -13.81
C ILE A 231 -12.00 18.84 -12.52
N LYS A 232 -12.33 18.17 -11.42
CA LYS A 232 -12.49 18.84 -10.11
C LYS A 232 -11.15 19.41 -9.64
N ILE A 233 -11.15 20.67 -9.19
CA ILE A 233 -10.01 21.33 -8.55
C ILE A 233 -10.41 21.69 -7.12
N ILE A 234 -9.65 21.22 -6.13
CA ILE A 234 -9.80 21.60 -4.72
C ILE A 234 -8.60 22.45 -4.30
N ILE A 235 -8.88 23.61 -3.71
CA ILE A 235 -7.90 24.62 -3.33
C ILE A 235 -7.99 24.84 -1.82
N ALA A 236 -6.96 24.44 -1.07
CA ALA A 236 -6.79 24.90 0.31
C ALA A 236 -6.13 26.29 0.32
N ASP A 237 -6.62 27.22 1.13
CA ASP A 237 -6.19 28.61 1.10
C ASP A 237 -6.06 29.18 2.52
N ASP A 238 -4.83 29.43 2.98
CA ASP A 238 -4.51 30.06 4.27
C ASP A 238 -4.00 31.49 4.11
N SER A 239 -4.34 32.16 3.00
CA SER A 239 -4.00 33.56 2.75
C SER A 239 -4.50 34.49 3.85
N LEU A 240 -3.76 35.56 4.13
CA LEU A 240 -4.12 36.53 5.19
C LEU A 240 -5.43 37.26 4.89
N GLU A 241 -5.68 37.56 3.61
CA GLU A 241 -6.87 38.24 3.09
C GLU A 241 -7.39 37.42 1.89
N PRO A 242 -8.24 36.39 2.13
CA PRO A 242 -8.60 35.44 1.08
C PRO A 242 -9.44 36.05 -0.05
N GLN A 243 -9.04 35.78 -1.30
CA GLN A 243 -9.78 36.20 -2.49
C GLN A 243 -10.62 35.03 -3.02
N LYS A 244 -11.89 35.28 -3.38
CA LYS A 244 -12.77 34.22 -3.89
C LYS A 244 -12.36 33.78 -5.30
N VAL A 245 -11.87 32.55 -5.42
CA VAL A 245 -11.65 31.86 -6.69
C VAL A 245 -13.01 31.37 -7.22
N ASN A 246 -13.30 31.62 -8.50
CA ASN A 246 -14.54 31.20 -9.15
C ASN A 246 -14.21 30.45 -10.45
N GLY A 247 -14.94 29.39 -10.75
CA GLY A 247 -14.82 28.63 -11.99
C GLY A 247 -15.65 27.35 -11.97
N PRO A 248 -15.83 26.67 -13.12
CA PRO A 248 -16.50 25.38 -13.15
C PRO A 248 -15.69 24.34 -12.35
N ASN A 249 -16.38 23.54 -11.54
CA ASN A 249 -15.81 22.46 -10.74
C ASN A 249 -14.56 22.85 -9.91
N ILE A 250 -14.59 24.07 -9.32
CA ILE A 250 -13.61 24.55 -8.34
C ILE A 250 -14.27 24.62 -6.96
N GLU A 251 -13.62 24.04 -5.96
CA GLU A 251 -13.97 24.21 -4.54
C GLU A 251 -12.79 24.84 -3.79
N GLN A 252 -13.04 25.97 -3.13
CA GLN A 252 -12.03 26.71 -2.36
C GLN A 252 -12.35 26.60 -0.85
N TYR A 253 -11.41 26.07 -0.09
CA TYR A 253 -11.52 25.84 1.35
C TYR A 253 -10.61 26.81 2.11
N ILE A 254 -11.23 27.81 2.73
CA ILE A 254 -10.54 28.86 3.49
C ILE A 254 -10.12 28.31 4.86
N MET A 255 -8.83 28.46 5.16
CA MET A 255 -8.19 28.12 6.41
C MET A 255 -7.99 29.38 7.28
N PRO A 256 -7.73 29.22 8.59
CA PRO A 256 -7.14 30.30 9.38
C PRO A 256 -5.80 30.76 8.75
N PRO A 257 -5.45 32.06 8.81
CA PRO A 257 -4.26 32.61 8.16
C PRO A 257 -2.94 31.90 8.52
N ALA A 258 -2.12 31.65 7.50
CA ALA A 258 -0.77 31.08 7.59
C ALA A 258 -0.67 29.78 8.42
N GLN A 259 -1.68 28.90 8.34
CA GLN A 259 -1.64 27.60 9.02
C GLN A 259 -0.52 26.68 8.51
N GLY A 260 -0.17 26.78 7.23
CA GLY A 260 0.99 26.10 6.66
C GLY A 260 0.66 24.99 5.66
N TRP A 261 1.72 24.49 5.04
CA TRP A 261 1.66 23.64 3.86
C TRP A 261 1.04 22.26 4.12
N PHE A 262 1.51 21.55 5.15
CA PHE A 262 1.03 20.20 5.48
C PHE A 262 -0.40 20.23 6.06
N ALA A 263 -0.76 21.28 6.82
CA ALA A 263 -2.14 21.50 7.24
C ALA A 263 -3.10 21.70 6.05
N GLY A 264 -2.69 22.46 5.03
CA GLY A 264 -3.47 22.64 3.81
C GLY A 264 -3.52 21.40 2.91
N ARG A 265 -2.46 20.58 2.89
CA ARG A 265 -2.47 19.26 2.24
C ARG A 265 -3.53 18.35 2.84
N ASN A 266 -3.58 18.22 4.17
CA ASN A 266 -4.64 17.46 4.84
C ASN A 266 -6.03 17.98 4.48
N LEU A 267 -6.24 19.31 4.52
CA LEU A 267 -7.54 19.87 4.20
C LEU A 267 -7.96 19.53 2.76
N ALA A 268 -7.14 19.85 1.76
CA ALA A 268 -7.49 19.60 0.36
C ALA A 268 -7.75 18.10 0.09
N VAL A 269 -6.90 17.20 0.59
CA VAL A 269 -7.05 15.75 0.38
C VAL A 269 -8.26 15.18 1.15
N SER A 270 -8.62 15.73 2.32
CA SER A 270 -9.82 15.30 3.07
C SER A 270 -11.16 15.57 2.35
N GLN A 271 -11.15 16.41 1.32
CA GLN A 271 -12.33 16.76 0.52
C GLN A 271 -12.37 16.03 -0.84
N VAL A 272 -11.39 15.17 -1.11
CA VAL A 272 -11.34 14.32 -2.31
C VAL A 272 -12.27 13.12 -2.14
N THR A 273 -13.18 12.95 -3.08
CA THR A 273 -14.09 11.79 -3.17
C THR A 273 -13.66 10.76 -4.21
N THR A 274 -12.78 11.11 -5.14
CA THR A 274 -12.27 10.22 -6.20
C THR A 274 -11.21 9.26 -5.69
N LYS A 275 -11.01 8.12 -6.38
CA LYS A 275 -10.03 7.08 -6.04
C LYS A 275 -8.61 7.62 -5.90
N TYR A 276 -8.26 8.58 -6.75
CA TYR A 276 -6.97 9.26 -6.74
C TYR A 276 -7.16 10.78 -6.64
N PHE A 277 -6.09 11.45 -6.23
CA PHE A 277 -5.89 12.88 -6.48
C PHE A 277 -4.50 13.10 -7.08
N ILE A 278 -4.30 14.21 -7.79
CA ILE A 278 -2.95 14.68 -8.16
C ILE A 278 -2.62 15.96 -7.39
N TRP A 279 -1.51 15.95 -6.65
CA TRP A 279 -0.97 17.14 -6.00
C TRP A 279 -0.18 17.98 -7.00
N VAL A 280 -0.46 19.27 -6.99
CA VAL A 280 0.29 20.31 -7.71
C VAL A 280 0.47 21.54 -6.83
N ASP A 281 1.65 22.16 -6.86
CA ASP A 281 1.86 23.45 -6.20
C ASP A 281 1.29 24.59 -7.07
N ASP A 282 0.88 25.70 -6.46
CA ASP A 282 0.13 26.79 -7.11
C ASP A 282 0.93 27.64 -8.12
N ASP A 283 2.24 27.39 -8.25
CA ASP A 283 3.13 27.98 -9.26
C ASP A 283 3.50 27.02 -10.42
N PHE A 284 2.87 25.85 -10.49
CA PHE A 284 3.02 24.92 -11.60
C PHE A 284 2.26 25.38 -12.87
N LEU A 285 2.64 24.82 -14.02
CA LEU A 285 2.07 25.06 -15.34
C LEU A 285 1.82 23.73 -16.07
N PHE A 286 0.56 23.43 -16.37
CA PHE A 286 0.22 22.24 -17.16
C PHE A 286 0.61 22.41 -18.63
N THR A 287 1.20 21.37 -19.21
CA THR A 287 1.63 21.30 -20.61
C THR A 287 1.05 20.08 -21.31
N ASP A 288 1.32 19.94 -22.61
CA ASP A 288 0.94 18.77 -23.41
C ASP A 288 1.46 17.44 -22.81
N LYS A 289 2.59 17.50 -22.10
CA LYS A 289 3.25 16.39 -21.39
C LYS A 289 2.65 16.06 -20.02
N THR A 290 1.79 16.92 -19.47
CA THR A 290 1.18 16.72 -18.14
C THR A 290 -0.04 15.79 -18.25
N LYS A 291 0.19 14.54 -18.67
CA LYS A 291 -0.85 13.50 -18.82
C LYS A 291 -1.14 12.82 -17.48
N ILE A 292 -2.33 13.07 -16.93
CA ILE A 292 -2.80 12.45 -15.69
C ILE A 292 -3.16 10.97 -15.95
N GLU A 293 -3.72 10.68 -17.12
CA GLU A 293 -4.11 9.35 -17.59
C GLU A 293 -2.95 8.35 -17.48
N ASN A 294 -1.75 8.74 -17.92
CA ASN A 294 -0.56 7.88 -17.88
C ASN A 294 -0.15 7.52 -16.44
N LEU A 295 -0.35 8.43 -15.47
CA LEU A 295 -0.12 8.12 -14.06
C LEU A 295 -1.21 7.18 -13.51
N VAL A 296 -2.47 7.37 -13.92
CA VAL A 296 -3.59 6.47 -13.55
C VAL A 296 -3.37 5.06 -14.13
N GLU A 297 -2.86 4.95 -15.35
CA GLU A 297 -2.52 3.67 -15.99
C GLU A 297 -1.52 2.86 -15.14
N VAL A 298 -0.43 3.50 -14.69
CA VAL A 298 0.58 2.89 -13.80
C VAL A 298 -0.05 2.43 -12.47
N MET A 299 -0.98 3.22 -11.91
CA MET A 299 -1.66 2.93 -10.63
C MET A 299 -2.74 1.84 -10.73
N GLU A 300 -3.44 1.71 -11.86
CA GLU A 300 -4.41 0.62 -12.09
C GLU A 300 -3.69 -0.70 -12.44
N ALA A 301 -2.61 -0.62 -13.23
CA ALA A 301 -1.80 -1.78 -13.59
C ALA A 301 -0.93 -2.31 -12.43
N THR A 302 -0.72 -1.51 -11.37
CA THR A 302 0.04 -1.87 -10.17
C THR A 302 -0.85 -1.74 -8.91
N PRO A 303 -1.74 -2.72 -8.60
CA PRO A 303 -2.75 -2.58 -7.54
C PRO A 303 -2.22 -2.37 -6.13
N GLU A 304 -0.95 -2.70 -5.88
CA GLU A 304 -0.21 -2.41 -4.64
C GLU A 304 0.44 -1.01 -4.57
N LEU A 305 0.35 -0.16 -5.61
CA LEU A 305 1.02 1.15 -5.66
C LEU A 305 0.15 2.29 -5.08
N ASP A 306 0.67 3.05 -4.12
CA ASP A 306 -0.09 4.08 -3.39
C ASP A 306 0.23 5.51 -3.86
N VAL A 307 1.44 5.76 -4.35
CA VAL A 307 1.86 7.07 -4.90
C VAL A 307 2.73 6.89 -6.14
N VAL A 308 2.42 7.64 -7.21
CA VAL A 308 3.30 7.78 -8.37
C VAL A 308 3.63 9.24 -8.66
N GLY A 309 4.92 9.59 -8.63
CA GLY A 309 5.42 10.93 -8.93
C GLY A 309 5.78 11.11 -10.40
N GLY A 310 5.48 12.29 -10.95
CA GLY A 310 6.00 12.73 -12.24
C GLY A 310 7.34 13.46 -12.12
N SER A 311 7.77 14.08 -13.22
CA SER A 311 8.95 14.96 -13.28
C SER A 311 8.56 16.45 -13.33
N VAL A 312 9.47 17.34 -12.94
CA VAL A 312 9.26 18.80 -12.99
C VAL A 312 10.32 19.43 -13.89
N ALA A 313 9.90 20.22 -14.88
CA ALA A 313 10.80 20.77 -15.89
C ALA A 313 11.87 21.68 -15.25
N GLY A 314 13.13 21.53 -15.68
CA GLY A 314 14.28 22.20 -15.08
C GLY A 314 14.83 21.54 -13.80
N HIS A 315 14.10 20.60 -13.18
CA HIS A 315 14.55 19.91 -11.96
C HIS A 315 15.08 18.51 -12.29
N GLY A 316 16.41 18.36 -12.33
CA GLY A 316 17.07 17.09 -12.63
C GLY A 316 16.82 15.96 -11.61
N GLN A 317 16.31 16.27 -10.41
CA GLN A 317 16.08 15.30 -9.34
C GLN A 317 14.66 15.42 -8.77
N PHE A 318 13.77 14.49 -9.16
CA PHE A 318 12.34 14.49 -8.83
C PHE A 318 11.88 13.31 -7.93
N TYR A 319 12.84 12.56 -7.38
CA TYR A 319 12.63 11.41 -6.48
C TYR A 319 13.79 11.24 -5.49
N PHE A 320 13.64 10.38 -4.48
CA PHE A 320 14.68 10.03 -3.51
C PHE A 320 14.36 8.72 -2.78
N SER A 321 15.40 8.04 -2.27
CA SER A 321 15.22 6.90 -1.36
C SER A 321 15.39 7.31 0.10
N LEU A 322 14.69 6.59 0.97
CA LEU A 322 14.81 6.62 2.42
C LEU A 322 15.23 5.22 2.88
N VAL A 323 16.26 5.15 3.71
CA VAL A 323 16.71 3.91 4.36
C VAL A 323 16.65 4.16 5.86
N TYR A 324 15.75 3.44 6.53
CA TYR A 324 15.65 3.45 7.99
C TYR A 324 16.41 2.25 8.55
N GLU A 325 17.26 2.50 9.54
CA GLU A 325 18.00 1.49 10.30
C GLU A 325 17.52 1.56 11.75
N GLU A 326 16.84 0.52 12.20
CA GLU A 326 16.30 0.42 13.56
C GLU A 326 17.46 0.36 14.57
N GLY A 327 17.42 1.26 15.56
CA GLY A 327 18.42 1.36 16.61
C GLY A 327 18.00 0.66 17.91
N ASN A 328 18.82 0.79 18.95
CA ASN A 328 18.42 0.38 20.29
C ASN A 328 17.50 1.45 20.93
N GLY A 329 16.82 1.09 22.03
CA GLY A 329 15.85 1.97 22.69
C GLY A 329 16.44 3.23 23.33
N GLU A 330 17.74 3.27 23.62
CA GLU A 330 18.43 4.44 24.20
C GLU A 330 18.84 5.44 23.11
N ASP A 331 19.47 4.95 22.04
CA ASP A 331 20.01 5.74 20.94
C ASP A 331 18.97 6.24 19.93
N GLY A 332 17.90 5.47 19.69
CA GLY A 332 16.99 5.71 18.57
C GLY A 332 17.53 5.23 17.22
N GLY A 333 16.67 5.27 16.19
CA GLY A 333 16.97 4.79 14.85
C GLY A 333 17.67 5.83 13.96
N CYS A 334 18.33 5.39 12.90
CA CYS A 334 18.93 6.26 11.90
C CYS A 334 18.07 6.30 10.62
N LEU A 335 17.94 7.47 10.00
CA LEU A 335 17.22 7.64 8.73
C LEU A 335 18.10 8.34 7.69
N ASN A 336 18.57 7.57 6.70
CA ASN A 336 19.39 8.06 5.61
C ASN A 336 18.52 8.42 4.38
N ARG A 337 18.68 9.63 3.86
CA ARG A 337 17.98 10.11 2.65
C ARG A 337 18.96 10.27 1.47
N ASN A 338 18.90 9.36 0.51
CA ASN A 338 19.78 9.37 -0.65
C ASN A 338 19.08 10.00 -1.88
N GLY A 339 19.78 10.88 -2.58
CA GLY A 339 19.36 11.38 -3.89
C GLY A 339 19.60 10.35 -5.00
N ALA A 340 18.91 10.49 -6.14
CA ALA A 340 19.11 9.73 -7.38
C ALA A 340 18.95 8.19 -7.33
N VAL A 341 18.74 7.57 -6.16
CA VAL A 341 18.51 6.13 -6.05
C VAL A 341 17.13 5.76 -6.60
N LYS A 342 17.12 4.83 -7.55
CA LYS A 342 15.95 4.07 -8.00
C LYS A 342 16.11 2.61 -7.58
N TYR A 343 15.02 1.96 -7.23
CA TYR A 343 14.96 0.50 -7.14
C TYR A 343 14.57 -0.08 -8.51
N GLN A 344 14.06 -1.32 -8.56
CA GLN A 344 13.64 -1.95 -9.82
C GLN A 344 12.57 -1.14 -10.59
N PRO A 345 12.47 -1.29 -11.93
CA PRO A 345 11.38 -0.71 -12.70
C PRO A 345 10.00 -1.19 -12.23
N VAL A 346 8.96 -0.39 -12.49
CA VAL A 346 7.58 -0.85 -12.30
C VAL A 346 7.24 -1.85 -13.43
N PRO A 347 6.68 -3.03 -13.15
CA PRO A 347 6.37 -4.03 -14.18
C PRO A 347 5.50 -3.46 -15.30
N GLY A 348 5.96 -3.59 -16.55
CA GLY A 348 5.30 -3.02 -17.74
C GLY A 348 5.69 -1.57 -18.07
N PHE A 349 6.22 -0.79 -17.12
CA PHE A 349 6.50 0.64 -17.29
C PHE A 349 8.00 0.96 -17.10
N PRO A 350 8.87 0.70 -18.09
CA PRO A 350 10.33 0.85 -17.95
C PRO A 350 10.80 2.30 -17.68
N THR A 351 9.98 3.30 -18.02
CA THR A 351 10.21 4.72 -17.68
C THR A 351 9.86 5.07 -16.23
N CYS A 352 9.29 4.13 -15.48
CA CYS A 352 8.90 4.26 -14.08
C CYS A 352 9.74 3.32 -13.22
N SER A 353 10.04 3.72 -11.99
CA SER A 353 10.85 2.90 -11.06
C SER A 353 10.38 3.12 -9.63
N PHE A 354 10.45 2.08 -8.80
CA PHE A 354 10.12 2.22 -7.38
C PHE A 354 11.16 3.10 -6.67
N THR A 355 10.71 3.83 -5.66
CA THR A 355 11.49 4.81 -4.88
C THR A 355 10.86 4.90 -3.48
N SER A 356 11.42 5.71 -2.56
CA SER A 356 10.77 5.94 -1.26
C SER A 356 9.94 7.23 -1.23
N GLY A 357 10.34 8.25 -1.98
CA GLY A 357 9.59 9.50 -2.11
C GLY A 357 9.83 10.23 -3.43
N VAL A 358 8.95 11.18 -3.71
CA VAL A 358 8.87 11.97 -4.96
C VAL A 358 8.67 13.46 -4.66
N VAL A 359 8.84 14.32 -5.67
CA VAL A 359 8.56 15.76 -5.55
C VAL A 359 7.06 16.08 -5.58
N ASN A 360 6.73 17.36 -5.41
CA ASN A 360 5.37 17.92 -5.38
C ASN A 360 4.53 17.78 -6.67
N LEU A 361 4.90 16.89 -7.60
CA LEU A 361 4.01 16.41 -8.66
C LEU A 361 3.79 14.92 -8.45
N PHE A 362 2.68 14.54 -7.82
CA PHE A 362 2.36 13.13 -7.60
C PHE A 362 0.85 12.84 -7.65
N LEU A 363 0.50 11.71 -8.25
CA LEU A 363 -0.82 11.09 -8.16
C LEU A 363 -0.81 10.15 -6.94
N GLY A 364 -1.68 10.40 -5.97
CA GLY A 364 -1.82 9.63 -4.74
C GLY A 364 -3.16 8.89 -4.66
N ARG A 365 -3.15 7.67 -4.13
CA ARG A 365 -4.35 6.91 -3.75
C ARG A 365 -4.98 7.53 -2.51
N THR A 366 -6.22 7.99 -2.62
CA THR A 366 -6.84 8.89 -1.64
C THR A 366 -6.89 8.28 -0.23
N ASP A 367 -7.31 7.02 -0.09
CA ASP A 367 -7.40 6.36 1.22
C ASP A 367 -6.04 5.99 1.83
N ALA A 368 -5.03 5.67 1.01
CA ALA A 368 -3.67 5.39 1.48
C ALA A 368 -3.00 6.65 2.02
N VAL A 369 -3.09 7.77 1.29
CA VAL A 369 -2.54 9.05 1.75
C VAL A 369 -3.26 9.55 3.00
N LEU A 370 -4.59 9.42 3.10
CA LEU A 370 -5.36 9.82 4.28
C LEU A 370 -5.02 9.00 5.54
N LYS A 371 -4.54 7.76 5.41
CA LYS A 371 -4.10 6.93 6.55
C LYS A 371 -2.76 7.37 7.13
N VAL A 372 -1.88 7.95 6.31
CA VAL A 372 -0.58 8.49 6.73
C VAL A 372 -0.74 9.94 7.20
N GLY A 373 -1.42 10.76 6.39
CA GLY A 373 -1.60 12.19 6.64
C GLY A 373 -0.30 13.00 6.46
N PHE A 374 -0.42 14.33 6.52
CA PHE A 374 0.69 15.27 6.48
C PHE A 374 0.80 15.96 7.84
N ASP A 375 1.92 15.83 8.55
CA ASP A 375 2.08 16.40 9.90
C ASP A 375 1.88 17.93 9.94
N PRO A 376 0.80 18.45 10.54
CA PRO A 376 0.45 19.87 10.47
C PRO A 376 1.34 20.75 11.36
N ARG A 377 2.23 20.17 12.18
CA ARG A 377 3.27 20.95 12.88
C ARG A 377 4.31 21.50 11.90
N LEU A 378 4.47 20.87 10.73
CA LEU A 378 5.48 21.22 9.74
C LEU A 378 4.94 22.26 8.75
N LYS A 379 4.98 23.53 9.17
CA LYS A 379 4.26 24.62 8.48
C LYS A 379 4.87 25.08 7.16
N ARG A 380 6.20 25.14 7.05
CA ARG A 380 6.89 25.68 5.86
C ARG A 380 8.01 24.79 5.32
N VAL A 381 8.69 24.02 6.18
CA VAL A 381 9.81 23.15 5.81
C VAL A 381 9.44 21.69 6.06
N ALA A 382 8.83 21.04 5.07
CA ALA A 382 8.72 19.59 5.03
C ALA A 382 8.44 19.11 3.60
N HIS A 383 9.02 17.98 3.23
CA HIS A 383 8.89 17.39 1.91
C HIS A 383 9.15 15.88 1.92
N SER A 384 10.19 15.43 2.63
CA SER A 384 10.48 14.00 2.80
C SER A 384 9.60 13.38 3.89
N GLU A 385 9.13 14.22 4.81
CA GLU A 385 8.51 13.85 6.06
C GLU A 385 7.19 13.08 5.89
N PHE A 386 6.40 13.37 4.85
CA PHE A 386 5.25 12.53 4.47
C PHE A 386 5.66 11.09 4.09
N PHE A 387 6.77 10.96 3.37
CA PHE A 387 7.32 9.66 2.96
C PHE A 387 8.11 8.96 4.08
N MET A 388 8.49 9.70 5.14
CA MET A 388 9.03 9.15 6.38
C MET A 388 7.89 8.53 7.21
N ASP A 389 6.82 9.30 7.44
CA ASP A 389 5.61 8.83 8.13
C ASP A 389 4.95 7.65 7.40
N GLY A 390 5.02 7.62 6.06
CA GLY A 390 4.52 6.54 5.21
C GLY A 390 5.51 5.40 4.95
N LEU A 391 6.72 5.41 5.53
CA LEU A 391 7.75 4.40 5.22
C LEU A 391 7.28 3.01 5.68
N GLY A 392 7.40 2.01 4.79
CA GLY A 392 6.87 0.66 5.02
C GLY A 392 5.35 0.54 4.98
N SER A 393 4.61 1.64 4.81
CA SER A 393 3.14 1.67 4.69
C SER A 393 2.62 2.11 3.32
N LEU A 394 3.41 2.87 2.56
CA LEU A 394 3.14 3.28 1.18
C LEU A 394 4.12 2.62 0.21
N LEU A 395 3.62 2.09 -0.91
CA LEU A 395 4.48 1.80 -2.06
C LEU A 395 4.54 3.02 -2.99
N VAL A 396 5.75 3.45 -3.36
CA VAL A 396 5.98 4.69 -4.12
C VAL A 396 6.80 4.42 -5.38
N ALA A 397 6.43 5.07 -6.49
CA ALA A 397 7.15 5.03 -7.75
C ALA A 397 7.35 6.44 -8.34
N SER A 398 8.31 6.58 -9.26
CA SER A 398 8.56 7.80 -10.02
C SER A 398 8.68 7.51 -11.51
N CYS A 399 7.94 8.27 -12.33
CA CYS A 399 7.84 8.15 -13.77
C CYS A 399 8.42 9.38 -14.47
N SER A 400 9.35 9.17 -15.41
CA SER A 400 10.01 10.27 -16.14
C SER A 400 9.28 10.73 -17.40
N HIS A 401 8.19 10.05 -17.81
CA HIS A 401 7.47 10.33 -19.05
C HIS A 401 6.30 11.32 -18.90
N VAL A 402 5.91 11.66 -17.66
CA VAL A 402 4.98 12.75 -17.35
C VAL A 402 5.79 13.90 -16.75
N SER A 403 5.56 15.11 -17.25
CA SER A 403 6.20 16.32 -16.73
C SER A 403 5.19 17.44 -16.51
N ILE A 404 5.48 18.30 -15.54
CA ILE A 404 4.85 19.62 -15.38
C ILE A 404 5.92 20.70 -15.44
N ASP A 405 5.55 21.89 -15.90
CA ASP A 405 6.46 23.02 -15.98
C ASP A 405 6.25 23.95 -14.77
N HIS A 406 7.19 24.86 -14.51
CA HIS A 406 7.04 25.93 -13.52
C HIS A 406 6.74 27.26 -14.20
N GLN A 407 5.95 28.10 -13.56
CA GLN A 407 5.77 29.50 -13.95
C GLN A 407 7.04 30.31 -13.63
N PRO A 408 7.33 31.39 -14.40
CA PRO A 408 8.38 32.34 -14.03
C PRO A 408 8.12 32.95 -12.65
N LYS A 409 9.16 33.06 -11.81
CA LYS A 409 9.03 33.62 -10.46
C LYS A 409 8.61 35.09 -10.51
N ILE A 410 7.44 35.39 -9.92
CA ILE A 410 6.95 36.75 -9.70
C ILE A 410 7.50 37.26 -8.37
N GLU A 411 7.92 38.53 -8.31
CA GLU A 411 8.35 39.13 -7.04
C GLU A 411 7.14 39.45 -6.14
N ASN A 412 7.08 38.82 -4.97
CA ASN A 412 6.00 39.00 -4.00
C ASN A 412 6.61 39.14 -2.59
N THR A 413 6.99 40.36 -2.22
CA THR A 413 7.69 40.65 -0.95
C THR A 413 6.90 40.23 0.29
N LYS A 414 5.56 40.38 0.26
CA LYS A 414 4.66 39.92 1.32
C LYS A 414 4.79 38.40 1.52
N TYR A 415 4.70 37.62 0.45
CA TYR A 415 4.91 36.17 0.46
C TYR A 415 6.33 35.76 0.89
N SER A 416 7.37 36.36 0.29
CA SER A 416 8.78 36.05 0.60
C SER A 416 9.13 36.29 2.08
N SER A 417 8.49 37.25 2.75
CA SER A 417 8.70 37.49 4.19
C SER A 417 8.35 36.27 5.07
N PHE A 418 7.40 35.42 4.64
CA PHE A 418 7.06 34.17 5.33
C PHE A 418 8.02 33.02 4.95
N GLN A 419 8.60 33.03 3.75
CA GLN A 419 9.65 32.07 3.38
C GLN A 419 10.97 32.34 4.11
N ASN A 420 11.29 33.61 4.43
CA ASN A 420 12.54 33.97 5.09
C ASN A 420 12.62 33.56 6.58
N GLN A 421 11.57 32.95 7.15
CA GLN A 421 11.53 32.48 8.55
C GLN A 421 12.06 31.04 8.74
N GLN A 422 12.57 30.41 7.66
CA GLN A 422 12.91 28.98 7.61
C GLN A 422 13.88 28.49 8.69
N SER A 423 14.84 29.28 9.17
CA SER A 423 15.84 28.80 10.13
C SER A 423 15.22 28.22 11.40
N LYS A 424 14.21 28.90 11.96
CA LYS A 424 13.49 28.38 13.13
C LYS A 424 12.60 27.18 12.76
N ASP A 425 11.92 27.22 11.62
CA ASP A 425 11.12 26.07 11.17
C ASP A 425 11.99 24.81 10.93
N ILE A 426 13.28 24.96 10.62
CA ILE A 426 14.25 23.87 10.53
C ILE A 426 14.62 23.33 11.91
N GLU A 427 14.92 24.21 12.88
CA GLU A 427 15.22 23.82 14.27
C GLU A 427 14.02 23.10 14.92
N ASP A 428 12.83 23.71 14.86
CA ASP A 428 11.57 23.14 15.37
C ASP A 428 11.25 21.79 14.70
N LYS A 429 11.58 21.62 13.41
CA LYS A 429 11.43 20.35 12.68
C LYS A 429 12.41 19.28 13.15
N LEU A 430 13.68 19.61 13.33
CA LEU A 430 14.70 18.64 13.77
C LEU A 430 14.39 18.13 15.19
N ALA A 431 14.01 19.03 16.10
CA ALA A 431 13.54 18.67 17.44
C ALA A 431 12.26 17.81 17.39
N HIS A 432 11.36 18.08 16.44
CA HIS A 432 10.16 17.26 16.23
C HIS A 432 10.47 15.87 15.68
N HIS A 433 11.48 15.71 14.83
CA HIS A 433 11.91 14.38 14.33
C HIS A 433 12.44 13.48 15.45
N PHE A 434 13.25 14.03 16.35
CA PHE A 434 13.66 13.32 17.56
C PHE A 434 12.44 12.93 18.41
N PHE A 435 11.57 13.90 18.76
CA PHE A 435 10.41 13.67 19.63
C PHE A 435 9.36 12.69 19.06
N LYS A 436 9.09 12.74 17.75
CA LYS A 436 8.04 11.96 17.09
C LYS A 436 8.50 10.54 16.74
N ASN A 437 9.71 10.41 16.22
CA ASN A 437 10.19 9.21 15.54
C ASN A 437 11.36 8.53 16.24
N HIS A 438 11.87 9.09 17.35
CA HIS A 438 13.09 8.65 18.06
C HIS A 438 14.26 8.44 17.10
N LEU A 439 14.54 9.48 16.29
CA LEU A 439 15.63 9.53 15.31
C LEU A 439 16.86 10.22 15.87
N LYS A 440 18.03 9.63 15.59
CA LYS A 440 19.36 10.09 16.02
C LYS A 440 20.04 11.06 15.04
#